data_AF-A0A8C7WSC7-F1
#
_entry.id   AF-A0A8C7WSC7-F1
#
_cell.length_a   1.000
_cell.length_b   1.000
_cell.length_c   1.000
_cell.angle_alpha   90.00
_cell.angle_beta   90.00
_cell.angle_gamma   90.00
#
_symmetry.space_group_name_H-M   'P 1'
#
loop_
_entity.id
_entity.type
_entity.pdbx_description
1 polymer ?
#
loop_
_entity_poly.entity_id
_entity_poly.type
_entity_poly.pdbx_seq_one_letter_code
_entity_poly.pdbx_strand_id
1 'polypeptide(L)' 'MLLLDPEKRVTAAEALTLPYFTEFRDSEEEKEAQPYDHSLDNAELSVDQWKRHTFTEILTFKPVLPDSKETSL' A
#
# COMPACT_ATOMS: atom_id res chain seq x y z
N MET A 1 -13.59 12.25 -8.44
CA MET A 1 -12.57 12.84 -7.55
C MET A 1 -13.10 14.08 -6.80
N LEU A 2 -13.51 15.14 -7.49
CA LEU A 2 -13.94 16.39 -6.84
C LEU A 2 -15.46 16.42 -6.57
N LEU A 3 -15.92 15.57 -5.67
CA LEU A 3 -17.31 15.54 -5.21
C LEU A 3 -17.35 15.86 -3.71
N LEU A 4 -18.34 16.66 -3.32
CA LEU A 4 -18.55 17.03 -1.92
C LEU A 4 -18.81 15.78 -1.05
N ASP A 5 -19.67 14.90 -1.56
CA ASP A 5 -20.00 13.62 -0.97
C ASP A 5 -18.87 12.59 -1.19
N PRO A 6 -18.20 12.08 -0.13
CA PRO A 6 -17.09 11.15 -0.27
C PRO A 6 -17.52 9.81 -0.84
N GLU A 7 -18.72 9.33 -0.51
CA GLU A 7 -19.23 8.02 -0.95
C GLU A 7 -19.52 7.99 -2.45
N LYS A 8 -19.59 9.16 -3.10
CA LYS A 8 -19.77 9.28 -4.55
C LYS A 8 -18.45 9.41 -5.30
N ARG A 9 -17.32 9.53 -4.61
CA ARG A 9 -16.02 9.69 -5.28
C ARG A 9 -15.61 8.35 -5.90
N VAL A 10 -15.14 8.44 -7.15
CA VAL A 10 -14.46 7.33 -7.83
C VAL A 10 -13.28 6.80 -7.00
N THR A 11 -13.15 5.48 -6.91
CA THR A 11 -12.04 4.79 -6.26
C THR A 11 -10.78 4.82 -7.14
N ALA A 12 -9.63 4.44 -6.59
CA ALA A 12 -8.39 4.34 -7.38
C ALA A 12 -8.52 3.32 -8.53
N ALA A 13 -9.07 2.13 -8.26
CA ALA A 13 -9.25 1.09 -9.26
C ALA A 13 -10.20 1.51 -10.40
N GLU A 14 -11.31 2.16 -10.06
CA GLU A 14 -12.24 2.70 -11.07
C GLU A 14 -11.61 3.86 -11.86
N ALA A 15 -10.82 4.73 -11.21
CA ALA A 15 -10.15 5.83 -11.88
C ALA A 15 -9.17 5.34 -12.94
N LEU A 16 -8.44 4.25 -12.68
CA LEU A 16 -7.53 3.62 -13.64
C LEU A 16 -8.26 3.11 -14.89
N THR A 17 -9.56 2.84 -14.84
CA THR A 17 -10.37 2.44 -16.02
C THR A 17 -10.77 3.61 -16.93
N LEU A 18 -10.51 4.85 -16.53
CA LEU A 18 -10.89 6.01 -17.32
C LEU A 18 -10.03 6.12 -18.58
N PRO A 19 -10.59 6.60 -19.71
CA PRO A 19 -9.87 6.70 -20.98
C PRO A 19 -8.56 7.49 -20.91
N TYR A 20 -8.44 8.39 -19.93
CA TYR A 20 -7.25 9.19 -19.68
C TYR A 20 -6.00 8.34 -19.39
N PHE A 21 -6.14 7.16 -18.80
CA PHE A 21 -5.01 6.29 -18.45
C PHE A 21 -4.72 5.20 -19.47
N THR A 22 -5.49 5.11 -20.56
CA THR A 22 -5.40 3.99 -21.53
C THR A 22 -4.00 3.81 -22.11
N GLU A 23 -3.25 4.90 -22.32
CA GLU A 23 -1.89 4.86 -22.88
C GLU A 23 -0.84 4.35 -21.89
N PHE A 24 -1.13 4.38 -20.59
CA PHE A 24 -0.19 4.03 -19.52
C PHE A 24 -0.61 2.80 -18.72
N ARG A 25 -1.85 2.35 -18.88
CA ARG A 25 -2.42 1.28 -18.08
C ARG A 25 -1.94 -0.08 -18.56
N ASP A 26 -1.26 -0.80 -17.67
CA ASP A 26 -1.03 -2.23 -17.79
C ASP A 26 -1.79 -2.97 -16.68
N SER A 27 -2.82 -3.74 -17.08
CA SER A 27 -3.67 -4.48 -16.14
C SER A 27 -2.91 -5.62 -15.44
N GLU A 28 -1.80 -6.11 -16.00
CA GLU A 28 -1.00 -7.18 -15.38
C GLU A 28 -0.06 -6.64 -14.29
N GLU A 29 0.21 -5.34 -14.27
CA GLU A 29 0.99 -4.68 -13.22
C GLU A 29 0.13 -4.19 -12.05
N GLU A 30 -1.19 -4.14 -12.22
CA GLU A 30 -2.15 -3.81 -11.16
C GLU A 30 -2.27 -4.98 -10.17
N LYS A 31 -1.72 -4.82 -8.97
CA LYS A 31 -1.77 -5.82 -7.90
C LYS A 31 -2.44 -5.27 -6.66
N GLU A 32 -3.32 -6.08 -6.07
CA GLU A 32 -3.86 -5.81 -4.75
C GLU A 32 -2.85 -6.23 -3.67
N ALA A 33 -2.70 -5.39 -2.65
CA ALA A 33 -1.89 -5.71 -1.49
C ALA A 33 -2.60 -6.74 -0.61
N GLN A 34 -1.81 -7.51 0.15
CA GLN A 34 -2.37 -8.35 1.20
C GLN A 34 -3.00 -7.48 2.30
N PRO A 35 -4.06 -7.97 2.99
CA PRO A 35 -4.66 -7.24 4.10
C PRO A 35 -3.61 -6.88 5.17
N TYR A 36 -3.64 -5.63 5.61
CA TYR A 36 -2.77 -5.14 6.68
C TYR A 36 -3.37 -5.44 8.06
N ASP A 37 -2.60 -6.12 8.91
CA ASP A 37 -2.94 -6.34 10.32
C ASP A 37 -2.65 -5.07 11.14
N HIS A 38 -3.71 -4.32 11.43
CA HIS A 38 -3.69 -3.07 12.20
C HIS A 38 -4.15 -3.27 13.65
N SER A 39 -4.13 -4.52 14.16
CA SER A 39 -4.58 -4.82 15.53
C SER A 39 -3.77 -4.08 16.61
N LEU A 40 -2.52 -3.73 16.32
CA LEU A 40 -1.64 -2.99 17.23
C LEU A 40 -1.88 -1.47 17.23
N ASP A 41 -2.49 -0.90 16.19
CA ASP A 41 -2.58 0.55 16.02
C ASP A 41 -3.36 1.25 17.14
N ASN A 42 -4.36 0.56 17.69
CA ASN A 42 -5.21 1.06 18.78
C ASN A 42 -4.86 0.42 20.14
N ALA A 43 -3.72 -0.27 20.24
CA ALA A 43 -3.31 -0.94 21.47
C ALA A 43 -2.62 0.02 22.44
N GLU A 44 -3.08 0.04 23.71
CA GLU A 44 -2.42 0.77 24.78
C GLU A 44 -1.26 -0.05 25.35
N LEU A 45 -0.07 0.09 24.76
CA LEU A 45 1.16 -0.56 25.20
C LEU A 45 2.13 0.44 25.85
N SER A 46 2.91 -0.05 26.81
CA SER A 46 4.00 0.72 27.41
C SER A 46 5.13 0.97 26.40
N VAL A 47 5.96 1.98 26.67
CA VAL A 47 7.13 2.31 25.84
C VAL A 47 8.06 1.10 25.64
N ASP A 48 8.27 0.27 26.68
CA ASP A 48 9.18 -0.86 26.58
C ASP A 48 8.59 -2.02 25.75
N GLN A 49 7.27 -2.18 25.75
CA GLN A 49 6.59 -3.11 24.84
C GLN A 49 6.72 -2.65 23.39
N TRP A 50 6.48 -1.35 23.13
CA TRP A 50 6.68 -0.78 21.78
C TRP A 50 8.11 -0.96 21.28
N LYS A 51 9.13 -0.67 22.12
CA LYS A 51 10.53 -0.92 21.78
C LYS A 51 10.78 -2.38 21.40
N ARG A 52 10.18 -3.32 22.13
CA ARG A 52 10.32 -4.75 21.85
C ARG A 52 9.70 -5.11 20.49
N HIS A 53 8.48 -4.66 20.20
CA HIS A 53 7.84 -4.89 18.90
C HIS A 53 8.67 -4.31 17.75
N THR A 54 9.09 -3.05 17.86
CA THR A 54 9.93 -2.41 16.83
C THR A 54 11.25 -3.17 16.64
N PHE A 55 11.89 -3.59 17.73
CA PHE A 55 13.14 -4.35 17.64
C PHE A 55 12.92 -5.72 16.99
N THR A 56 11.81 -6.39 17.28
CA THR A 56 11.43 -7.64 16.60
C THR A 56 11.28 -7.42 15.10
N GLU A 57 10.57 -6.38 14.66
CA GLU A 57 10.40 -6.07 13.23
C GLU A 57 11.74 -5.84 12.51
N ILE A 58 12.69 -5.15 13.16
CA ILE A 58 14.04 -4.97 12.62
C ILE A 58 14.74 -6.32 12.40
N LEU A 59 14.60 -7.25 13.34
CA LEU A 59 15.23 -8.57 13.25
C LEU A 59 14.53 -9.51 12.24
N THR A 60 13.22 -9.36 12.07
CA THR A 60 12.43 -10.21 11.16
C THR A 60 12.35 -9.66 9.74
N PHE A 61 12.81 -8.43 9.51
CA PHE A 61 12.87 -7.83 8.18
C PHE A 61 13.67 -8.71 7.22
N LYS A 62 13.05 -9.00 6.06
CA LYS A 62 13.70 -9.72 4.96
C LYS A 62 13.85 -8.75 3.80
N PRO A 63 15.08 -8.39 3.39
CA PRO A 63 15.29 -7.51 2.26
C PRO A 63 14.71 -8.16 1.00
N VAL A 64 13.84 -7.43 0.32
CA VAL A 64 13.41 -7.79 -1.03
C VAL A 64 14.50 -7.32 -1.97
N LEU A 65 15.16 -8.26 -2.67
CA LEU A 65 16.03 -7.89 -3.77
C LEU A 65 15.17 -7.27 -4.86
N PRO A 66 15.50 -6.07 -5.38
CA PRO A 66 14.75 -5.54 -6.51
C PRO A 66 14.89 -6.53 -7.67
N ASP A 67 13.78 -7.04 -8.17
CA ASP A 67 13.76 -7.62 -9.51
C ASP A 67 14.23 -6.51 -10.45
N SER A 68 15.34 -6.74 -11.16
CA SER A 68 15.84 -5.85 -12.21
C SER A 68 14.81 -5.76 -13.35
N LYS A 69 13.72 -5.05 -13.13
CA LYS A 69 12.91 -4.47 -14.20
C LYS A 69 13.31 -3.02 -14.29
N GLU A 70 14.31 -2.82 -15.15
CA GLU A 70 14.81 -1.54 -15.62
C GLU A 70 13.62 -0.63 -15.96
N THR A 71 13.38 0.41 -15.17
CA THR A 71 12.46 1.48 -15.55
C THR A 71 13.20 2.34 -16.57
N SER A 72 13.06 2.01 -17.86
CA SER A 72 13.53 2.89 -18.92
C SER A 72 12.72 4.19 -18.88
N LEU A 73 13.42 5.29 -18.59
CA LEU A 73 12.97 6.67 -18.78
C LEU A 73 12.81 7.00 -20.26
#